data_AF-A0A936IZ65-F1
#
_entry.id   AF-A0A936IZ65-F1
#
_cell.length_a   1.000
_cell.length_b   1.000
_cell.length_c   1.000
_cell.angle_alpha   90.00
_cell.angle_beta   90.00
_cell.angle_gamma   90.00
#
_symmetry.space_group_name_H-M   'P 1'
#
loop_
_entity.id
_entity.type
_entity.pdbx_description
1 polymer ?
#
loop_
_entity_poly.entity_id
_entity_poly.type
_entity_poly.pdbx_seq_one_letter_code
_entity_poly.pdbx_strand_id
1 'polypeptide(L)'
;MRFGGSDAAWGHRACLRLAVQSGLVYRARTGTGRLALFRVAAVSVKNELRVLRARHDLSQAELAEKLGVSRQTVNAIETGRYDPSLSLALKIAALFGHPVEEIFGAGDDSPRAGTS
;
A
#
# COMPACT_ATOMS: atom_id res chain seq x y z
N MET A 1 -14.72 -39.59 37.55
CA MET A 1 -14.44 -38.57 36.52
C MET A 1 -14.10 -37.25 37.20
N ARG A 2 -12.82 -36.86 37.18
CA ARG A 2 -12.29 -35.53 37.54
C ARG A 2 -11.20 -35.24 36.52
N PHE A 3 -11.28 -34.11 35.83
CA PHE A 3 -10.21 -33.64 34.95
C PHE A 3 -9.16 -32.90 35.79
N GLY A 4 -7.90 -33.27 35.60
CA GLY A 4 -6.73 -32.54 36.06
C GLY A 4 -6.12 -31.71 34.92
N GLY A 5 -5.42 -30.63 35.28
CA GLY A 5 -4.64 -29.82 34.34
C GLY A 5 -4.26 -28.46 34.93
N SER A 6 -3.15 -28.42 35.68
CA SER A 6 -2.42 -27.19 35.98
C SER A 6 -1.46 -26.91 34.84
N ASP A 7 -1.74 -25.88 34.03
CA ASP A 7 -0.71 -25.10 33.32
C ASP A 7 -1.36 -23.85 32.70
N ALA A 8 -1.11 -22.68 33.30
CA ALA A 8 -1.38 -21.40 32.66
C ALA A 8 -0.44 -20.35 33.22
N ALA A 9 0.78 -20.35 32.68
CA ALA A 9 1.70 -19.23 32.72
C ALA A 9 1.01 -17.96 32.18
N TRP A 10 1.21 -16.85 32.89
CA TRP A 10 0.62 -15.55 32.59
C TRP A 10 1.09 -15.04 31.21
N GLY A 11 0.16 -15.02 30.24
CA GLY A 11 0.44 -14.77 28.83
C GLY A 11 -0.04 -13.40 28.31
N HIS A 12 0.73 -12.89 27.34
CA HIS A 12 0.35 -12.02 26.22
C HIS A 12 -0.23 -10.61 26.46
N ARG A 13 -0.96 -10.33 27.53
CA ARG A 13 -1.74 -9.09 27.63
C ARG A 13 -0.98 -7.86 28.15
N ALA A 14 0.17 -8.04 28.81
CA ALA A 14 0.90 -6.93 29.44
C ALA A 14 2.04 -6.32 28.59
N CYS A 15 2.61 -7.03 27.61
CA CYS A 15 3.67 -6.48 26.74
C CYS A 15 3.15 -5.76 25.49
N LEU A 16 1.85 -5.81 25.22
CA LEU A 16 1.20 -5.22 24.04
C LEU A 16 1.02 -3.68 24.10
N ARG A 17 1.75 -2.98 24.99
CA ARG A 17 1.62 -1.52 25.20
C ARG A 17 2.83 -0.68 24.72
N LEU A 18 3.72 -1.24 23.89
CA LEU A 18 4.85 -0.51 23.25
C LEU A 18 5.11 -0.96 21.80
N ALA A 19 4.05 -1.22 21.02
CA ALA A 19 4.17 -1.57 19.59
C ALA A 19 3.47 -0.55 18.68
N VAL A 20 3.39 0.72 19.11
CA VAL A 20 2.79 1.81 18.34
C VAL A 20 3.74 3.01 18.37
N GLN A 21 4.81 2.93 17.57
CA GLN A 21 5.48 4.05 16.89
C GLN A 21 6.79 3.52 16.27
N SER A 22 6.96 3.68 14.95
CA SER A 22 8.26 3.67 14.22
C SER A 22 8.76 2.42 13.48
N GLY A 23 7.93 1.42 13.15
CA GLY A 23 8.30 0.42 12.13
C GLY A 23 8.36 -1.03 12.62
N LEU A 24 7.77 -1.91 11.82
CA LEU A 24 7.59 -3.34 12.07
C LEU A 24 8.91 -4.05 12.44
N VAL A 25 8.93 -4.74 13.58
CA VAL A 25 9.91 -5.79 13.91
C VAL A 25 9.20 -7.14 13.84
N TYR A 26 9.48 -7.93 12.80
CA TYR A 26 9.05 -9.32 12.70
C TYR A 26 10.09 -10.24 13.37
N ARG A 27 9.66 -11.13 14.27
CA ARG A 27 10.56 -12.10 14.93
C ARG A 27 10.40 -13.49 14.32
N ALA A 28 11.10 -13.77 13.23
CA ALA A 28 11.30 -15.14 12.74
C ALA A 28 12.56 -15.73 13.37
N ARG A 29 12.47 -16.93 13.95
CA ARG A 29 13.62 -17.68 14.45
C ARG A 29 14.10 -18.60 13.33
N THR A 30 15.20 -18.29 12.66
CA THR A 30 15.86 -19.23 11.72
C THR A 30 16.89 -20.08 12.49
N GLY A 31 17.12 -21.31 12.02
CA GLY A 31 17.93 -22.34 12.69
C GLY A 31 19.44 -22.09 12.73
N THR A 32 19.93 -20.93 12.30
CA THR A 32 21.35 -20.58 12.29
C THR A 32 21.44 -19.12 12.66
N GLY A 33 21.95 -18.81 13.87
CA GLY A 33 21.76 -17.54 14.58
C GLY A 33 22.41 -16.28 13.97
N ARG A 34 22.29 -16.05 12.66
CA ARG A 34 22.72 -14.81 11.99
C ARG A 34 21.50 -13.98 11.62
N LEU A 35 21.39 -12.79 12.21
CA LEU A 35 20.39 -11.79 11.87
C LEU A 35 20.68 -11.24 10.46
N ALA A 36 19.74 -11.43 9.53
CA ALA A 36 19.75 -10.74 8.25
C ALA A 36 18.81 -9.53 8.34
N LEU A 37 19.35 -8.33 8.14
CA LEU A 37 18.56 -7.11 8.03
C LEU A 37 18.06 -7.00 6.58
N PHE A 38 16.74 -7.12 6.38
CA PHE A 38 16.10 -6.82 5.11
C PHE A 38 15.66 -5.36 5.10
N ARG A 39 16.30 -4.52 4.28
CA ARG A 39 15.83 -3.15 4.01
C ARG A 39 14.65 -3.26 3.05
N VAL A 40 13.46 -2.90 3.51
CA VAL A 40 12.33 -2.63 2.61
C VAL A 40 12.69 -1.35 1.86
N ALA A 41 12.97 -1.46 0.55
CA ALA A 41 13.13 -0.29 -0.30
C ALA A 41 11.80 0.48 -0.30
N ALA A 42 11.87 1.79 -0.11
CA ALA A 42 10.70 2.64 -0.27
C ALA A 42 10.27 2.56 -1.74
N VAL A 43 9.13 1.92 -2.00
CA VAL A 43 8.53 1.90 -3.34
C VAL A 43 7.84 3.25 -3.52
N SER A 44 8.32 4.08 -4.44
CA SER A 44 7.56 5.25 -4.87
C SER A 44 6.41 4.77 -5.75
N VAL A 45 5.20 5.29 -5.51
CA VAL A 45 4.03 4.93 -6.33
C VAL A 45 3.88 5.97 -7.42
N LYS A 46 3.98 5.53 -8.66
CA LYS A 46 3.68 6.33 -9.84
C LYS A 46 2.18 6.51 -9.94
N ASN A 47 1.72 7.73 -10.25
CA ASN A 47 0.30 8.02 -10.42
C ASN A 47 0.06 8.82 -11.72
N GLU A 48 -0.43 8.12 -12.74
CA GLU A 48 -0.73 8.69 -14.06
C GLU A 48 -2.17 9.21 -14.19
N LEU A 49 -2.98 9.15 -13.13
CA LEU A 49 -4.39 9.52 -13.18
C LEU A 49 -4.60 10.95 -13.68
N ARG A 50 -3.75 11.89 -13.23
CA ARG A 50 -3.81 13.29 -13.66
C ARG A 50 -3.50 13.45 -15.15
N VAL A 51 -2.52 12.68 -15.65
CA VAL A 51 -2.10 12.72 -17.05
C VAL A 51 -3.19 12.12 -17.94
N LEU A 52 -3.73 10.96 -17.57
CA LEU A 52 -4.86 10.33 -18.25
C LEU A 52 -6.08 11.26 -18.27
N ARG A 53 -6.43 11.85 -17.12
CA ARG A 53 -7.53 12.80 -17.06
C ARG A 53 -7.34 13.98 -18.03
N ALA A 54 -6.13 14.55 -18.10
CA ALA A 54 -5.82 15.65 -19.00
C ALA A 54 -5.87 15.23 -20.49
N ARG A 55 -5.42 14.02 -20.83
CA ARG A 55 -5.50 13.47 -22.20
C ARG A 55 -6.94 13.28 -22.70
N HIS A 56 -7.89 13.15 -21.78
CA HIS A 56 -9.31 13.01 -22.07
C HIS A 56 -10.10 14.31 -21.86
N ASP A 57 -9.43 15.45 -21.66
CA ASP A 57 -10.04 16.77 -21.41
C ASP A 57 -11.06 16.78 -20.25
N LEU A 58 -10.87 15.92 -19.25
CA LEU A 58 -11.77 15.82 -18.11
C LEU A 58 -11.33 16.74 -16.97
N SER A 59 -12.28 17.45 -16.35
CA SER A 59 -12.09 18.07 -15.05
C SER A 59 -12.12 17.01 -13.92
N GLN A 60 -11.61 17.36 -12.74
CA GLN A 60 -11.69 16.48 -11.57
C GLN A 60 -13.15 16.17 -11.19
N ALA A 61 -14.06 17.12 -11.43
CA ALA A 61 -15.49 16.94 -11.16
C ALA A 61 -16.12 15.94 -12.13
N GLU A 62 -15.84 16.06 -13.43
CA GLU A 62 -16.37 15.13 -14.43
C GLU A 62 -15.85 13.70 -14.26
N LEU A 63 -14.57 13.55 -13.88
CA LEU A 63 -14.02 12.23 -13.54
C LEU A 63 -14.70 11.66 -12.29
N ALA A 64 -14.93 12.50 -11.27
CA ALA A 64 -15.64 12.11 -10.05
C ALA A 64 -17.06 11.60 -10.35
N GLU A 65 -17.82 12.32 -11.18
CA GLU A 65 -19.15 11.91 -11.62
C GLU A 65 -19.12 10.56 -12.36
N LYS A 66 -18.20 10.37 -13.31
CA LYS A 66 -18.05 9.10 -14.03
C LYS A 66 -17.69 7.92 -13.12
N LEU A 67 -16.96 8.16 -12.04
CA LEU A 67 -16.54 7.13 -11.09
C LEU A 67 -17.53 6.94 -9.92
N GLY A 68 -18.51 7.84 -9.77
CA GLY A 68 -19.45 7.84 -8.65
C GLY A 68 -18.79 8.14 -7.31
N VAL A 69 -17.80 9.04 -7.30
CA VAL A 69 -17.07 9.47 -6.09
C VAL A 69 -17.07 10.99 -5.97
N SER A 70 -16.63 11.54 -4.84
CA SER A 70 -16.51 12.99 -4.69
C SER A 70 -15.31 13.55 -5.48
N ARG A 71 -15.39 14.82 -5.89
CA ARG A 71 -14.24 15.56 -6.45
C ARG A 71 -13.02 15.54 -5.52
N GLN A 72 -13.25 15.58 -4.20
CA GLN A 72 -12.18 15.52 -3.20
C GLN A 72 -11.44 14.19 -3.23
N THR A 73 -12.16 13.08 -3.47
CA THR A 73 -11.57 11.74 -3.65
C THR A 73 -10.63 11.73 -4.84
N VAL A 74 -11.06 12.25 -6.00
CA VAL A 74 -10.20 12.35 -7.19
C VAL A 74 -8.94 13.17 -6.89
N ASN A 75 -9.09 14.34 -6.25
CA ASN A 75 -7.95 15.18 -5.88
C ASN A 75 -6.99 14.47 -4.89
N ALA A 76 -7.52 13.74 -3.91
CA ALA A 76 -6.70 13.00 -2.95
C ALA A 76 -5.91 11.86 -3.61
N ILE A 77 -6.51 11.18 -4.60
CA ILE A 77 -5.82 10.18 -5.41
C ILE A 77 -4.70 10.86 -6.22
N GLU A 78 -5.00 11.91 -6.99
CA GLU A 78 -4.01 12.60 -7.82
C GLU A 78 -2.83 13.18 -7.04
N THR A 79 -3.04 13.53 -5.77
CA THR A 79 -1.99 14.08 -4.88
C THR A 79 -1.29 13.01 -4.05
N GLY A 80 -1.64 11.73 -4.21
CA GLY A 80 -1.07 10.62 -3.44
C GLY A 80 -1.44 10.63 -1.95
N ARG A 81 -2.45 11.40 -1.55
CA ARG A 81 -2.95 11.46 -0.16
C ARG A 81 -3.92 10.34 0.18
N TYR A 82 -4.39 9.62 -0.83
CA TYR A 82 -5.35 8.54 -0.68
C TYR A 82 -5.06 7.44 -1.69
N ASP A 83 -4.88 6.22 -1.19
CA ASP A 83 -4.79 5.02 -2.00
C ASP A 83 -6.20 4.53 -2.34
N PRO A 84 -6.57 4.47 -3.63
CA PRO A 84 -7.88 3.97 -4.03
C PRO A 84 -8.02 2.50 -3.63
N SER A 85 -9.24 2.11 -3.23
CA SER A 85 -9.55 0.69 -3.06
C SER A 85 -9.36 -0.06 -4.39
N LEU A 86 -9.09 -1.38 -4.33
CA LEU A 86 -8.95 -2.21 -5.52
C LEU A 86 -10.11 -2.02 -6.50
N SER A 87 -11.35 -1.99 -5.99
CA SER A 87 -12.54 -1.78 -6.81
C SER A 87 -12.54 -0.43 -7.53
N LEU A 88 -12.07 0.64 -6.88
CA LEU A 88 -11.99 1.97 -7.50
C LEU A 88 -10.84 2.03 -8.52
N ALA A 89 -9.70 1.42 -8.22
CA ALA A 89 -8.58 1.31 -9.15
C ALA A 89 -8.97 0.55 -10.43
N LEU A 90 -9.70 -0.56 -10.30
CA LEU A 90 -10.23 -1.32 -11.44
C LEU A 90 -11.25 -0.53 -12.28
N LYS A 91 -12.11 0.26 -11.63
CA LYS A 91 -13.04 1.17 -12.35
C LYS A 91 -12.28 2.24 -13.15
N ILE A 92 -11.25 2.82 -12.55
CA ILE A 92 -10.39 3.81 -13.21
C ILE A 92 -9.67 3.17 -14.41
N ALA A 93 -9.09 1.99 -14.23
CA ALA A 93 -8.47 1.21 -15.30
C ALA A 93 -9.44 0.94 -16.46
N ALA A 94 -10.64 0.46 -16.16
CA ALA A 94 -11.67 0.21 -17.17
C ALA A 94 -12.13 1.49 -17.90
N LEU A 95 -12.23 2.62 -17.19
CA LEU A 95 -12.65 3.89 -17.77
C LEU A 95 -11.63 4.44 -18.79
N PHE A 96 -10.34 4.27 -18.53
CA PHE A 96 -9.26 4.74 -19.41
C PHE A 96 -8.73 3.66 -20.37
N GLY A 97 -9.12 2.40 -20.20
CA GLY A 97 -8.65 1.29 -21.03
C GLY A 97 -7.18 0.91 -20.78
N HIS A 98 -6.65 1.23 -19.59
CA HIS A 98 -5.27 0.95 -19.19
C HIS A 98 -5.25 -0.04 -18.01
N PRO A 99 -4.26 -0.95 -17.93
CA PRO A 99 -4.09 -1.80 -16.76
C PRO A 99 -3.77 -0.96 -15.51
N VAL A 100 -4.16 -1.47 -14.33
CA VAL A 100 -4.01 -0.74 -13.05
C VAL A 100 -2.55 -0.40 -12.77
N GLU A 101 -1.63 -1.27 -13.16
CA GLU A 101 -0.18 -1.14 -13.00
C GLU A 101 0.40 0.01 -13.84
N GLU A 102 -0.19 0.33 -14.99
CA GLU A 102 0.22 1.51 -15.78
C GLU A 102 -0.22 2.81 -15.12
N ILE A 103 -1.32 2.78 -14.37
CA ILE A 103 -1.90 3.97 -13.71
C ILE A 103 -1.27 4.21 -12.32
N PHE A 104 -1.07 3.14 -11.54
CA PHE A 104 -0.69 3.19 -10.11
C PHE A 104 0.56 2.33 -9.77
N GLY A 105 1.42 2.07 -10.75
CA GLY A 105 2.56 1.15 -10.58
C GLY A 105 3.68 1.66 -9.66
N ALA A 106 4.60 0.76 -9.31
CA ALA A 106 5.85 1.13 -8.65
C ALA A 106 6.71 1.97 -9.60
N GLY A 107 7.03 3.20 -9.20
CA GLY A 107 8.12 3.96 -9.80
C GLY A 107 9.42 3.19 -9.55
N ASP A 108 10.06 2.74 -10.62
CA ASP A 108 11.39 2.14 -10.53
C ASP A 108 12.41 3.24 -10.25
N ASP A 109 12.51 3.67 -8.99
CA ASP A 109 13.62 4.49 -8.49
C ASP A 109 14.86 3.63 -8.16
N SER A 110 14.97 2.41 -8.74
CA SER A 110 16.24 1.69 -8.68
C SER A 110 17.30 2.58 -9.32
N PRO A 111 18.39 2.93 -8.61
CA PRO A 111 19.48 3.65 -9.24
C PRO A 111 19.97 2.75 -10.37
N ARG A 112 19.73 3.16 -11.62
CA ARG A 112 20.35 2.52 -12.79
C ARG A 112 21.84 2.52 -12.51
N ALA A 113 22.35 1.38 -12.06
CA ALA A 113 23.78 1.16 -12.00
C ALA A 113 24.26 1.40 -13.43
N GLY A 114 24.99 2.49 -13.62
CA GLY A 114 25.65 2.79 -14.87
C GLY A 114 26.55 1.61 -15.20
N THR A 115 26.10 0.77 -16.13
CA THR A 115 26.98 -0.15 -16.83
C THR A 115 27.81 0.71 -17.78
N SER A 116 29.02 1.03 -17.35
CA SER A 116 30.16 1.33 -18.23
C SER A 116 31.18 0.23 -18.07
#